data_AF-A0A933M7L8-F1
#
_entry.id   AF-A0A933M7L8-F1
#
_cell.length_a   1.000
_cell.length_b   1.000
_cell.length_c   1.000
_cell.angle_alpha   90.00
_cell.angle_beta   90.00
_cell.angle_gamma   90.00
#
_symmetry.space_group_name_H-M   'P 1'
#
loop_
_entity.id
_entity.type
_entity.pdbx_description
1 polymer ?
#
loop_
_entity_poly.entity_id
_entity_poly.type
_entity_poly.pdbx_seq_one_letter_code
_entity_poly.pdbx_strand_id
1 'polypeptide(L)'
;MKIGISGKGGVGKTTTSATLARIFAARGYDVLAIDGDPNPNLALALGFPPEVADTMQPMPRRAFAKDSELTYSVDEILARYGVKGPQNISLVLGAKIEHAASG
;
A
#
# COMPACT_ATOMS: atom_id res chain seq x y z
N MET A 1 14.20 -5.09 2.94
CA MET A 1 14.18 -3.77 3.62
C MET A 1 12.72 -3.38 3.85
N LYS A 2 12.40 -2.66 4.94
CA LYS A 2 11.05 -2.16 5.24
C LYS A 2 11.12 -0.67 5.57
N ILE A 3 10.25 0.14 5.01
CA ILE A 3 10.23 1.61 5.19
C ILE A 3 8.79 2.03 5.53
N GLY A 4 8.62 2.79 6.61
CA GLY A 4 7.34 3.40 6.98
C GLY A 4 7.42 4.91 6.83
N ILE A 5 6.42 5.52 6.17
CA ILE A 5 6.32 6.97 5.99
C ILE A 5 5.07 7.46 6.72
N SER A 6 5.26 8.26 7.77
CA SER A 6 4.18 8.80 8.61
C SER A 6 4.29 10.32 8.77
N GLY A 7 3.19 10.98 9.13
CA GLY A 7 3.14 12.43 9.28
C GLY A 7 1.73 13.01 9.17
N LYS A 8 1.58 14.30 9.46
CA LYS A 8 0.30 15.03 9.41
C LYS A 8 -0.32 15.01 8.01
N GLY A 9 -1.59 15.41 7.89
CA GLY A 9 -2.23 15.61 6.59
C GLY A 9 -1.49 16.64 5.75
N GLY A 10 -1.39 16.43 4.44
CA GLY A 10 -0.81 17.40 3.49
C GLY A 10 0.73 17.51 3.45
N VAL A 11 1.49 16.83 4.31
CA VAL A 11 2.96 16.96 4.37
C VAL A 11 3.73 16.22 3.25
N GLY A 12 3.04 15.68 2.25
CA GLY A 12 3.68 15.00 1.11
C GLY A 12 4.04 13.52 1.30
N LYS A 13 3.39 12.81 2.24
CA LYS A 13 3.65 11.38 2.52
C LYS A 13 3.50 10.49 1.28
N THR A 14 2.38 10.62 0.58
CA THR A 14 2.06 9.81 -0.61
C THR A 14 3.06 10.09 -1.72
N THR A 15 3.38 11.36 -1.96
CA THR A 15 4.39 11.77 -2.94
C THR A 15 5.77 11.19 -2.61
N THR A 16 6.17 11.27 -1.34
CA THR A 16 7.46 10.73 -0.87
C THR A 16 7.50 9.21 -1.02
N SER A 17 6.43 8.52 -0.64
CA SER A 17 6.30 7.06 -0.75
C SER A 17 6.36 6.60 -2.20
N ALA A 18 5.63 7.25 -3.10
CA ALA A 18 5.64 6.97 -4.53
C ALA A 18 7.03 7.21 -5.14
N THR A 19 7.70 8.31 -4.77
CA THR A 19 9.04 8.64 -5.25
C THR A 19 10.05 7.58 -4.82
N LEU A 20 10.04 7.19 -3.54
CA LEU A 20 10.94 6.15 -3.04
C LEU A 20 10.69 4.81 -3.74
N ALA A 21 9.43 4.39 -3.85
CA ALA A 21 9.05 3.15 -4.53
C ALA A 21 9.56 3.12 -5.97
N ARG A 22 9.38 4.21 -6.73
CA ARG A 22 9.88 4.32 -8.11
C ARG A 22 11.41 4.30 -8.20
N ILE A 23 12.12 4.92 -7.25
CA ILE A 23 13.59 4.90 -7.22
C ILE A 23 14.10 3.48 -6.94
N PHE A 24 13.49 2.76 -5.99
CA PHE A 24 13.90 1.39 -5.70
C PHE A 24 13.58 0.45 -6.87
N ALA A 25 12.42 0.58 -7.48
CA ALA A 25 12.04 -0.18 -8.66
C ALA A 25 13.02 0.07 -9.83
N ALA A 26 13.36 1.33 -10.11
CA ALA A 26 14.32 1.69 -11.14
C ALA A 26 15.74 1.17 -10.87
N ARG A 27 16.08 0.86 -9.62
CA ARG A 27 17.33 0.23 -9.22
C ARG A 27 17.28 -1.31 -9.26
N GLY A 28 16.18 -1.89 -9.74
CA GLY A 28 16.00 -3.33 -9.92
C GLY A 28 15.51 -4.07 -8.67
N TYR A 29 15.05 -3.37 -7.63
CA TYR A 29 14.46 -4.01 -6.44
C TYR A 29 12.99 -4.30 -6.65
N ASP A 30 12.52 -5.49 -6.30
CA ASP A 30 11.09 -5.77 -6.25
C ASP A 30 10.45 -4.99 -5.09
N VAL A 31 9.48 -4.14 -5.43
CA VAL A 31 8.85 -3.23 -4.46
C VAL A 31 7.42 -3.67 -4.21
N LEU A 32 7.12 -3.95 -2.95
CA LEU A 32 5.75 -4.00 -2.45
C LEU A 32 5.40 -2.68 -1.77
N ALA A 33 4.51 -1.91 -2.40
CA ALA A 33 3.93 -0.71 -1.84
C ALA A 33 2.63 -1.06 -1.07
N ILE A 34 2.43 -0.40 0.07
CA ILE A 34 1.22 -0.56 0.89
C ILE A 34 0.66 0.85 1.15
N ASP A 35 -0.56 1.11 0.69
CA ASP A 35 -1.26 2.37 1.01
C ASP A 35 -2.12 2.18 2.25
N GLY A 36 -1.68 2.73 3.38
CA GLY A 36 -2.40 2.69 4.65
C GLY A 36 -3.28 3.91 4.91
N ASP A 37 -3.40 4.84 3.95
CA ASP A 37 -4.23 6.03 4.13
C ASP A 37 -5.73 5.68 4.03
N PRO A 38 -6.60 6.18 4.91
CA PRO A 38 -8.05 6.01 4.79
C PRO A 38 -8.62 6.54 3.47
N ASN A 39 -7.94 7.49 2.82
CA ASN A 39 -8.23 7.92 1.45
C ASN A 39 -7.03 7.60 0.53
N PRO A 40 -6.97 6.40 -0.06
CA PRO A 40 -5.78 5.92 -0.76
C PRO A 40 -5.55 6.69 -2.05
N ASN A 41 -4.31 7.12 -2.26
CA ASN A 41 -3.90 7.91 -3.43
C ASN A 41 -2.57 7.42 -4.02
N LEU A 42 -1.95 6.39 -3.42
CA LEU A 42 -0.62 5.92 -3.82
C LEU A 42 -0.64 5.26 -5.20
N ALA A 43 -1.72 4.58 -5.59
CA ALA A 43 -1.87 4.00 -6.93
C ALA A 43 -1.71 5.06 -8.03
N LEU A 44 -2.46 6.16 -7.92
CA LEU A 44 -2.39 7.27 -8.86
C LEU A 44 -1.00 7.94 -8.83
N ALA A 45 -0.43 8.15 -7.64
CA ALA A 45 0.90 8.74 -7.50
C ALA A 45 2.03 7.86 -8.10
N LEU A 46 1.82 6.54 -8.15
CA LEU A 46 2.72 5.58 -8.79
C LEU A 46 2.51 5.46 -10.31
N GLY A 47 1.47 6.09 -10.85
CA GLY A 47 1.16 6.08 -12.29
C GLY A 47 0.35 4.85 -12.73
N PHE A 48 -0.42 4.23 -11.83
CA PHE A 48 -1.39 3.22 -12.23
C PHE A 48 -2.54 3.89 -13.02
N PRO A 49 -3.12 3.21 -14.01
CA PRO A 49 -4.36 3.67 -14.63
C PRO A 49 -5.46 3.84 -13.57
N PRO A 50 -6.27 4.92 -13.62
CA PRO A 50 -7.35 5.13 -12.67
C PRO A 50 -8.30 3.94 -12.53
N GLU A 51 -8.56 3.25 -13.64
CA GLU A 51 -9.45 2.09 -13.69
C GLU A 51 -8.90 0.92 -12.86
N VAL A 52 -7.57 0.79 -12.75
CA VAL A 52 -6.95 -0.21 -11.88
C VAL A 52 -7.11 0.19 -10.42
N ALA A 53 -6.88 1.47 -10.10
CA ALA A 53 -7.05 1.98 -8.73
C ALA A 53 -8.48 1.77 -8.23
N ASP A 54 -9.48 1.98 -9.08
CA ASP A 54 -10.90 1.82 -8.75
C ASP A 54 -11.30 0.37 -8.47
N THR A 55 -10.55 -0.61 -8.99
CA THR A 55 -10.81 -2.04 -8.73
C THR A 55 -10.16 -2.55 -7.45
N MET A 56 -9.24 -1.78 -6.85
CA MET A 56 -8.49 -2.22 -5.68
C MET A 56 -9.40 -2.34 -4.46
N GLN A 57 -9.24 -3.45 -3.73
CA GLN A 57 -9.96 -3.68 -2.49
C GLN A 57 -9.02 -3.61 -1.29
N PRO A 58 -9.40 -2.92 -0.20
CA PRO A 58 -8.62 -2.93 1.03
C PRO A 58 -8.56 -4.34 1.62
N MET A 59 -7.40 -4.71 2.14
CA MET A 59 -7.26 -5.95 2.89
C MET A 59 -8.25 -5.96 4.07
N PRO A 60 -8.93 -7.08 4.35
CA PRO A 60 -9.82 -7.15 5.50
C PRO A 60 -8.99 -7.16 6.78
N ARG A 61 -9.53 -6.64 7.90
CA ARG A 61 -8.82 -6.65 9.20
C ARG A 61 -8.34 -8.05 9.60
N ARG A 62 -9.08 -9.11 9.26
CA ARG A 62 -8.70 -10.52 9.49
C ARG A 62 -7.42 -10.97 8.79
N ALA A 63 -6.93 -10.23 7.78
CA ALA A 63 -5.62 -10.46 7.18
C ALA A 63 -4.49 -10.19 8.19
N PHE A 64 -4.77 -9.42 9.23
CA PHE A 64 -3.91 -9.15 10.36
C PHE A 64 -4.42 -9.97 11.56
N ALA A 65 -3.57 -10.81 12.12
CA ALA A 65 -3.81 -11.56 13.33
C ALA A 65 -3.75 -10.64 14.57
N LYS A 66 -4.17 -11.15 15.73
CA LYS A 66 -3.79 -10.56 17.02
C LYS A 66 -2.25 -10.53 17.07
N ASP A 67 -1.68 -9.41 17.48
CA ASP A 67 -0.23 -9.18 17.59
C ASP A 67 0.52 -8.82 16.30
N SER A 68 -0.18 -8.31 15.28
CA SER A 68 0.42 -7.77 14.04
C SER A 68 1.09 -8.83 13.14
N GLU A 69 0.89 -10.11 13.42
CA GLU A 69 1.22 -11.17 12.47
C GLU A 69 0.22 -11.19 11.32
N LEU A 70 0.65 -11.67 10.15
CA LEU A 70 -0.26 -11.83 9.02
C LEU A 70 -0.91 -13.21 9.09
N THR A 71 -2.23 -13.24 8.95
CA THR A 71 -2.99 -14.50 8.83
C THR A 71 -2.74 -15.19 7.49
N TYR A 72 -2.41 -14.40 6.46
CA TYR A 72 -2.09 -14.88 5.12
C TYR A 72 -0.61 -14.68 4.84
N SER A 73 -0.03 -15.57 4.03
CA SER A 73 1.30 -15.32 3.48
C SER A 73 1.30 -14.06 2.60
N VAL A 74 2.48 -13.46 2.40
CA VAL A 74 2.63 -12.30 1.50
C VAL A 74 2.15 -12.66 0.08
N ASP A 75 2.48 -13.85 -0.41
CA ASP A 75 2.08 -14.31 -1.74
C ASP A 75 0.55 -14.44 -1.87
N GLU A 76 -0.13 -14.95 -0.84
CA GLU A 76 -1.59 -15.00 -0.82
C GLU A 76 -2.23 -13.61 -0.78
N ILE A 77 -1.64 -12.67 -0.03
CA ILE A 77 -2.10 -11.28 -0.01
C ILE A 77 -1.99 -10.67 -1.40
N LEU A 78 -0.85 -10.86 -2.06
CA LEU A 78 -0.62 -10.35 -3.42
C LEU A 78 -1.57 -11.00 -4.43
N ALA A 79 -1.82 -12.30 -4.32
CA ALA A 79 -2.75 -13.01 -5.19
C ALA A 79 -4.20 -12.54 -5.04
N ARG A 80 -4.61 -12.10 -3.83
CA ARG A 80 -6.00 -11.71 -3.54
C ARG A 80 -6.27 -10.21 -3.64
N TYR A 81 -5.30 -9.40 -3.24
CA TYR A 81 -5.46 -7.95 -3.03
C TYR A 81 -4.40 -7.12 -3.74
N GLY A 82 -3.39 -7.78 -4.32
CA GLY A 82 -2.31 -7.12 -5.03
C GLY A 82 -2.70 -6.74 -6.44
N VAL A 83 -2.26 -5.56 -6.88
CA VAL A 83 -2.23 -5.17 -8.28
C VAL A 83 -0.78 -4.97 -8.71
N LYS A 84 -0.45 -5.49 -9.91
CA LYS A 84 0.86 -5.25 -10.52
C LYS A 84 0.84 -3.93 -11.26
N GLY A 85 1.83 -3.11 -10.97
CA GLY A 85 1.97 -1.77 -11.52
C GLY A 85 3.08 -1.63 -12.54
N PRO A 86 3.40 -0.38 -12.87
CA PRO A 86 4.58 -0.06 -13.68
C PRO A 86 5.86 -0.62 -13.06
N GLN A 87 6.79 -1.04 -13.92
CA GLN A 87 8.08 -1.63 -13.53
C GLN A 87 7.88 -2.92 -12.69
N ASN A 88 8.56 -3.05 -11.57
CA ASN A 88 8.45 -4.18 -10.62
C ASN A 88 7.82 -3.74 -9.29
N ILE A 89 6.82 -2.86 -9.37
CA ILE A 89 6.04 -2.41 -8.21
C ILE A 89 4.73 -3.19 -8.14
N SER A 90 4.50 -3.87 -7.02
CA SER A 90 3.18 -4.38 -6.64
C SER A 90 2.58 -3.48 -5.57
N LEU A 91 1.27 -3.29 -5.59
CA LEU A 91 0.57 -2.42 -4.64
C LEU A 91 -0.58 -3.17 -3.98
N VAL A 92 -0.73 -2.98 -2.67
CA VAL A 92 -1.89 -3.43 -1.89
C VAL A 92 -2.46 -2.25 -1.09
N LEU A 93 -3.78 -2.25 -0.89
CA LEU A 93 -4.44 -1.33 0.03
C LEU A 93 -4.45 -1.93 1.44
N GLY A 94 -3.97 -1.15 2.41
CA GLY A 94 -4.00 -1.49 3.83
C GLY A 94 -5.43 -1.69 4.34
N ALA A 95 -5.57 -2.32 5.50
CA ALA A 95 -6.88 -2.45 6.12
C ALA A 95 -7.46 -1.07 6.44
N LYS A 96 -8.73 -0.88 6.10
CA LYS A 96 -9.47 0.32 6.47
C LYS A 96 -9.61 0.35 8.01
N ILE A 97 -8.92 1.28 8.65
CA ILE A 97 -9.11 1.54 10.06
C ILE A 97 -10.30 2.49 10.19
N GLU A 98 -11.50 1.93 10.35
CA GLU A 98 -12.64 2.71 10.86
C GLU A 98 -12.31 3.19 12.26
N HIS A 99 -12.29 4.52 12.41
CA HIS A 99 -12.02 5.34 13.59
C HIS A 99 -11.21 4.69 14.72
N ALA A 100 -10.00 5.20 14.95
CA ALA A 100 -9.47 5.23 16.31
C ALA A 100 -10.52 5.96 17.15
N ALA A 101 -11.17 5.23 18.06
CA ALA A 101 -12.00 5.83 19.08
C ALA A 101 -11.17 6.96 19.72
N SER A 102 -11.75 8.16 19.71
CA SER A 102 -11.27 9.28 20.51
C SER A 102 -11.23 8.81 21.96
N GLY A 103 -10.03 8.47 22.44
CA GLY A 103 -9.72 8.46 23.86
C GLY A 103 -9.48 9.87 24.35
#